data_AF-A0A916Q6L0-F1
#
_entry.id   AF-A0A916Q6L0-F1
#
_cell.length_a   1.000
_cell.length_b   1.000
_cell.length_c   1.000
_cell.angle_alpha   90.00
_cell.angle_beta   90.00
_cell.angle_gamma   90.00
#
_symmetry.space_group_name_H-M   'P 1'
#
loop_
_entity.id
_entity.type
_entity.pdbx_description
1 polymer ?
#
loop_
_entity_poly.entity_id
_entity_poly.type
_entity_poly.pdbx_seq_one_letter_code
_entity_poly.pdbx_strand_id
1 'polypeptide(L)' 'MGCGTEAPFSSHALRDGNLITGQQQNSGLETAKLVLEALGITL' A
#
# COMPACT_ATOMS: atom_id res chain seq x y z
N MET A 1 -7.72 -8.69 -22.25
CA MET A 1 -6.90 -9.16 -21.12
C MET A 1 -5.54 -8.48 -21.27
N GLY A 2 -5.40 -7.27 -20.72
CA GLY A 2 -4.17 -6.50 -20.84
C GLY A 2 -3.14 -7.03 -19.85
N CYS A 3 -1.94 -7.33 -20.32
CA CYS A 3 -0.79 -7.61 -19.48
C CYS A 3 -0.48 -6.32 -18.68
N GLY A 4 -0.95 -6.26 -17.43
CA GLY A 4 -0.73 -5.11 -16.56
C GLY A 4 0.72 -5.10 -16.08
N THR A 5 1.61 -4.45 -16.82
CA THR A 5 2.92 -4.09 -16.28
C THR A 5 2.78 -2.73 -15.61
N GLU A 6 2.43 -2.75 -14.32
CA GLU A 6 2.79 -1.66 -13.42
C GLU A 6 4.24 -1.26 -13.68
N ALA A 7 4.54 0.04 -13.65
CA ALA A 7 5.91 0.48 -13.82
C ALA A 7 6.78 -0.18 -12.73
N PRO A 8 8.03 -0.59 -13.04
CA PRO A 8 8.94 -1.10 -12.03
C PRO A 8 9.00 -0.14 -10.85
N PHE A 9 8.88 -0.68 -9.62
CA PHE A 9 8.86 0.09 -8.37
C PHE A 9 7.66 1.03 -8.19
N SER A 10 6.54 0.79 -8.88
CA SER A 10 5.23 1.33 -8.48
C SER A 10 5.00 1.15 -6.98
N SER A 11 4.35 2.15 -6.38
CA SER A 11 3.92 2.07 -4.97
C SER A 11 2.98 0.89 -4.78
N HIS A 12 3.27 0.04 -3.81
CA HIS A 12 2.43 -1.11 -3.49
C HIS A 12 2.43 -1.40 -1.99
N ALA A 13 1.24 -1.34 -1.40
CA ALA A 13 0.99 -1.64 0.00
C ALA A 13 -0.18 -2.62 0.13
N LEU A 14 -0.08 -3.54 1.08
CA LEU A 14 -1.08 -4.55 1.37
C LEU A 14 -1.42 -4.53 2.86
N ARG A 15 -2.68 -4.87 3.17
CA ARG A 15 -3.18 -5.02 4.53
C ARG A 15 -3.89 -6.37 4.66
N ASP A 16 -3.51 -7.13 5.67
CA ASP A 16 -4.21 -8.33 6.15
C ASP A 16 -4.49 -8.17 7.65
N GLY A 17 -5.71 -7.77 8.00
CA GLY A 17 -6.06 -7.40 9.36
C GLY A 17 -5.21 -6.22 9.87
N ASN A 18 -4.33 -6.50 10.83
CA ASN A 18 -3.37 -5.53 11.40
C ASN A 18 -1.95 -5.67 10.86
N LEU A 19 -1.69 -6.65 9.97
CA LEU A 19 -0.42 -6.77 9.27
C LEU A 19 -0.47 -5.87 8.03
N ILE A 20 0.37 -4.84 8.01
CA ILE A 20 0.45 -3.88 6.91
C ILE A 20 1.89 -3.85 6.41
N THR A 21 2.08 -4.00 5.10
CA THR A 21 3.39 -4.03 4.46
C THR A 21 3.42 -3.12 3.24
N GLY A 22 4.47 -2.31 3.11
CA GLY A 22 4.85 -1.66 1.86
C GLY A 22 6.04 -2.40 1.24
N GLN A 23 5.98 -2.73 -0.06
CA GLN A 23 7.01 -3.57 -0.67
C GLN A 23 8.40 -2.90 -0.73
N GLN A 24 8.45 -1.59 -0.97
CA GLN A 24 9.69 -0.86 -1.25
C GLN A 24 9.53 0.64 -0.95
N GLN A 25 10.62 1.41 -1.06
CA GLN A 25 10.71 2.81 -0.62
C GLN A 25 9.61 3.74 -1.18
N ASN A 26 9.14 3.53 -2.41
CA ASN A 26 8.09 4.34 -3.03
C ASN A 26 6.69 4.03 -2.47
N SER A 27 6.55 3.07 -1.57
CA SER A 27 5.28 2.61 -1.01
C SER A 27 4.91 3.25 0.34
N GLY A 28 5.73 4.16 0.86
CA GLY A 28 5.56 4.74 2.20
C GLY A 28 4.23 5.47 2.38
N LEU A 29 3.82 6.28 1.40
CA LEU A 29 2.56 7.02 1.45
C LEU A 29 1.35 6.08 1.51
N GLU A 30 1.28 5.10 0.62
CA GLU A 30 0.15 4.15 0.57
C GLU A 30 0.12 3.26 1.83
N THR A 31 1.28 2.88 2.35
CA THR A 31 1.39 2.16 3.63
C THR A 31 0.84 2.99 4.78
N ALA A 32 1.18 4.29 4.85
CA ALA A 32 0.71 5.19 5.90
C ALA A 32 -0.81 5.39 5.86
N LYS A 33 -1.42 5.47 4.66
CA LYS A 33 -2.89 5.53 4.51
C LYS A 33 -3.55 4.29 5.12
N LEU A 34 -3.07 3.10 4.78
CA LEU A 34 -3.61 1.85 5.33
C LEU A 34 -3.46 1.75 6.86
N VAL A 35 -2.36 2.28 7.41
CA VAL A 35 -2.17 2.36 8.87
C VAL A 35 -3.22 3.25 9.52
N LEU A 36 -3.46 4.44 8.97
CA LEU A 36 -4.48 5.36 9.48
C LEU A 36 -5.87 4.74 9.41
N GLU A 37 -6.20 4.12 8.27
CA GLU A 37 -7.45 3.38 8.11
C GLU A 37 -7.60 2.24 9.13
N ALA A 38 -6.52 1.50 9.43
CA ALA A 38 -6.54 0.44 10.43
C ALA A 38 -6.76 0.95 11.85
N LEU A 39 -6.37 2.20 12.13
CA LEU A 39 -6.62 2.88 13.40
C LEU A 39 -7.97 3.62 13.44
N GLY A 40 -8.79 3.52 12.38
CA GLY A 40 -10.09 4.18 12.29
C GLY A 40 -10.00 5.68 11.96
N ILE A 41 -8.87 6.14 11.44
CA ILE A 41 -8.66 7.53 11.00
C ILE A 41 -8.82 7.56 9.48
N THR A 42 -9.94 8.09 8.99
CA THR A 42 -10.18 8.26 7.56
C THR A 42 -9.62 9.62 7.10
N LEU A 43 -8.82 9.62 6.03
CA LEU A 43 -8.28 10.83 5.39
C LEU A 43 -9.21 11.36 4.31
#